data_AF-A0A0A0MVM2-F1
#
_entry.id   AF-A0A0A0MVM2-F1
#
_cell.length_a   1.000
_cell.length_b   1.000
_cell.length_c   1.000
_cell.angle_alpha   90.00
_cell.angle_beta   90.00
_cell.angle_gamma   90.00
#
_symmetry.space_group_name_H-M   'P 1'
#
loop_
_entity.id
_entity.type
_entity.pdbx_description
1 polymer ?
#
loop_
_entity_poly.entity_id
_entity_poly.type
_entity_poly.pdbx_seq_one_letter_code
_entity_poly.pdbx_strand_id
1 'polypeptide(L)'
;MAREECKALLDGLNKTTACYHHLVLTVGGSADSQNLRQELQKTRQKAQELAVSTCARLTAVLRDRGLAADERAEFERLWVAFSGCLDLLEADMRRALELGAAFPLHAPRRPLVRTGVAGASSGVAARALSTRSLRLEAEGDFDVADLRELEREVLQVGEMIDNMEMKVNVPRWTVQARQAAGAELLSTVSAGPSSVVSVEERGGGCDPRKALAAILFGAVLLAAVALAVCVAKLS
;
A
#
# COMPACT_ATOMS: atom_id res chain seq x y z
N MET A 1 27.02 1.62 4.05
CA MET A 1 27.02 0.24 4.62
C MET A 1 25.75 -0.04 5.43
N ALA A 2 25.71 0.16 6.76
CA ALA A 2 24.56 -0.28 7.59
C ALA A 2 23.19 0.29 7.17
N ARG A 3 23.16 1.56 6.75
CA ARG A 3 21.96 2.22 6.23
C ARG A 3 21.44 1.60 4.95
N GLU A 4 22.32 1.34 3.98
CA GLU A 4 21.96 0.78 2.68
C GLU A 4 21.46 -0.64 2.82
N GLU A 5 22.04 -1.41 3.73
CA GLU A 5 21.56 -2.75 4.09
C GLU A 5 20.17 -2.71 4.72
N CYS A 6 19.91 -1.80 5.68
CA CYS A 6 18.58 -1.65 6.27
C CYS A 6 17.54 -1.22 5.23
N LYS A 7 17.93 -0.31 4.32
CA LYS A 7 17.09 0.10 3.21
C LYS A 7 16.82 -1.07 2.25
N ALA A 8 17.82 -1.87 1.90
CA ALA A 8 17.65 -3.03 1.02
C ALA A 8 16.73 -4.09 1.64
N LEU A 9 16.84 -4.35 2.95
CA LEU A 9 15.92 -5.23 3.68
C LEU A 9 14.49 -4.68 3.66
N LEU A 10 14.32 -3.38 3.89
CA LEU A 10 13.01 -2.73 3.85
C LEU A 10 12.40 -2.75 2.43
N ASP A 11 13.20 -2.48 1.39
CA ASP A 11 12.76 -2.55 0.00
C ASP A 11 12.36 -4.00 -0.38
N GLY A 12 13.08 -4.99 0.15
CA GLY A 12 12.73 -6.40 0.04
C GLY A 12 11.38 -6.72 0.70
N LEU A 13 11.20 -6.27 1.96
CA LEU A 13 9.95 -6.45 2.70
C LEU A 13 8.78 -5.78 2.00
N ASN A 14 8.94 -4.55 1.51
CA ASN A 14 7.90 -3.81 0.80
C ASN A 14 7.46 -4.56 -0.48
N LYS A 15 8.42 -5.06 -1.27
CA LYS A 15 8.12 -5.88 -2.46
C LYS A 15 7.40 -7.16 -2.10
N THR A 16 7.83 -7.86 -1.05
CA THR A 16 7.17 -9.10 -0.59
C THR A 16 5.76 -8.81 -0.08
N THR A 17 5.55 -7.71 0.63
CA THR A 17 4.23 -7.29 1.14
C THR A 17 3.29 -6.93 -0.02
N ALA A 18 3.79 -6.21 -1.03
CA ALA A 18 3.01 -5.94 -2.25
C ALA A 18 2.65 -7.21 -3.02
N CYS A 19 3.59 -8.16 -3.13
CA CYS A 19 3.32 -9.47 -3.74
C CYS A 19 2.23 -10.22 -2.95
N TYR A 20 2.36 -10.26 -1.62
CA TYR A 20 1.38 -10.89 -0.74
C TYR A 20 0.00 -10.27 -0.92
N HIS A 21 -0.10 -8.94 -0.92
CA HIS A 21 -1.34 -8.21 -1.18
C HIS A 21 -2.02 -8.67 -2.48
N HIS A 22 -1.28 -8.73 -3.58
CA HIS A 22 -1.81 -9.17 -4.87
C HIS A 22 -2.31 -10.62 -4.84
N LEU A 23 -1.60 -11.51 -4.16
CA LEU A 23 -2.05 -12.90 -3.98
C LEU A 23 -3.35 -12.95 -3.17
N VAL A 24 -3.45 -12.20 -2.07
CA VAL A 24 -4.64 -12.15 -1.21
C VAL A 24 -5.88 -11.69 -1.99
N LEU A 25 -5.74 -10.73 -2.90
CA LEU A 25 -6.85 -10.25 -3.74
C LEU A 25 -7.44 -11.32 -4.66
N THR A 26 -6.69 -12.38 -4.97
CA THR A 26 -7.15 -13.46 -5.86
C THR A 26 -7.83 -14.61 -5.11
N VAL A 27 -7.77 -14.61 -3.78
CA VAL A 27 -8.40 -15.59 -2.91
C VAL A 27 -9.93 -15.50 -3.00
N GLY A 28 -10.61 -16.66 -3.08
CA GLY A 28 -12.06 -16.74 -3.30
C GLY A 28 -12.51 -16.44 -4.74
N GLY A 29 -11.58 -16.06 -5.62
CA GLY A 29 -11.83 -15.84 -7.05
C GLY A 29 -11.66 -17.10 -7.90
N SER A 30 -11.68 -16.93 -9.23
CA SER A 30 -11.48 -18.03 -10.19
C SER A 30 -10.06 -18.57 -10.24
N ALA A 31 -9.09 -17.85 -9.68
CA ALA A 31 -7.69 -18.26 -9.58
C ALA A 31 -7.38 -18.94 -8.23
N ASP A 32 -8.35 -19.03 -7.31
CA ASP A 32 -8.14 -19.65 -6.01
C ASP A 32 -7.92 -21.15 -6.15
N SER A 33 -6.76 -21.60 -5.70
CA SER A 33 -6.27 -22.96 -5.89
C SER A 33 -5.32 -23.33 -4.76
N GLN A 34 -5.09 -24.63 -4.59
CA GLN A 34 -4.15 -25.16 -3.60
C GLN A 34 -2.75 -24.54 -3.73
N ASN A 35 -2.26 -24.40 -4.97
CA ASN A 35 -0.98 -23.77 -5.27
C ASN A 35 -0.96 -22.29 -4.83
N LEU A 36 -2.04 -21.54 -5.07
CA LEU A 36 -2.14 -20.14 -4.60
C LEU A 36 -2.05 -20.06 -3.06
N ARG A 37 -2.71 -20.98 -2.34
CA ARG A 37 -2.69 -21.00 -0.87
C ARG A 37 -1.30 -21.33 -0.31
N GLN A 38 -0.58 -22.26 -0.92
CA GLN A 38 0.80 -22.55 -0.57
C GLN A 38 1.74 -21.37 -0.88
N GLU A 39 1.58 -20.72 -2.04
CA GLU A 39 2.38 -19.52 -2.38
C GLU A 39 2.09 -18.35 -1.43
N LEU A 40 0.85 -18.18 -0.96
CA LEU A 40 0.51 -17.24 0.11
C LEU A 40 1.27 -17.54 1.41
N GLN A 41 1.29 -18.80 1.85
CA GLN A 41 2.01 -19.21 3.05
C GLN A 41 3.51 -18.95 2.93
N LYS A 42 4.14 -19.35 1.82
CA LYS A 42 5.58 -19.10 1.56
C LYS A 42 5.90 -17.60 1.53
N THR A 43 5.07 -16.82 0.86
CA THR A 43 5.28 -15.36 0.74
C THR A 43 5.15 -14.68 2.10
N ARG A 44 4.21 -15.12 2.93
CA ARG A 44 3.99 -14.63 4.30
C ARG A 44 5.16 -14.97 5.23
N GLN A 45 5.63 -16.22 5.22
CA GLN A 45 6.80 -16.63 5.98
C GLN A 45 8.03 -15.80 5.63
N LYS A 46 8.29 -15.61 4.33
CA LYS A 46 9.37 -14.74 3.85
C LYS A 46 9.21 -13.28 4.31
N ALA A 47 7.99 -12.75 4.30
CA ALA A 47 7.73 -11.39 4.79
C ALA A 47 8.04 -11.27 6.29
N GLN A 48 7.66 -12.25 7.09
CA GLN A 48 7.94 -12.27 8.53
C GLN A 48 9.43 -12.39 8.84
N GLU A 49 10.17 -13.25 8.13
CA GLU A 49 11.62 -13.35 8.28
C GLU A 49 12.31 -12.01 8.00
N LEU A 50 11.92 -11.34 6.91
CA LEU A 50 12.41 -10.00 6.57
C LEU A 50 12.01 -8.98 7.63
N ALA A 51 10.79 -9.05 8.15
CA ALA A 51 10.31 -8.15 9.18
C ALA A 51 11.10 -8.30 10.49
N VAL A 52 11.35 -9.52 10.96
CA VAL A 52 12.12 -9.79 12.18
C VAL A 52 13.57 -9.28 12.02
N SER A 53 14.21 -9.59 10.89
CA SER A 53 15.57 -9.13 10.60
C SER A 53 15.67 -7.60 10.54
N THR A 54 14.71 -6.96 9.87
CA THR A 54 14.64 -5.49 9.75
C THR A 54 14.37 -4.83 11.09
N CYS A 55 13.43 -5.36 11.88
CA CYS A 55 13.10 -4.88 13.22
C CYS A 55 14.30 -4.93 14.16
N ALA A 56 15.00 -6.07 14.22
CA ALA A 56 16.16 -6.25 15.07
C ALA A 56 17.28 -5.25 14.72
N ARG A 57 17.56 -5.07 13.42
CA ARG A 57 18.58 -4.13 12.93
C ARG A 57 18.21 -2.67 13.21
N LEU A 58 17.01 -2.23 12.84
CA LEU A 58 16.59 -0.85 13.06
C LEU A 58 16.53 -0.52 14.56
N THR A 59 16.05 -1.44 15.39
CA THR A 59 16.02 -1.26 16.85
C THR A 59 17.43 -1.14 17.44
N ALA A 60 18.38 -1.94 16.98
CA ALA A 60 19.77 -1.88 17.44
C ALA A 60 20.39 -0.52 17.11
N VAL A 61 20.18 -0.01 15.89
CA VAL A 61 20.73 1.27 15.44
C VAL A 61 20.06 2.46 16.14
N LEU A 62 18.73 2.47 16.26
CA LEU A 62 17.99 3.60 16.87
C LEU A 62 18.17 3.70 18.39
N ARG A 63 18.63 2.62 19.04
CA ARG A 63 18.98 2.62 20.47
C ARG A 63 20.38 3.16 20.74
N ASP A 64 21.25 3.21 19.74
CA ASP A 64 22.59 3.77 19.89
C ASP A 64 22.51 5.30 20.10
N ARG A 65 23.06 5.77 21.22
CA ARG A 65 23.11 7.20 21.57
C ARG A 65 24.26 7.93 20.88
N GLY A 66 25.21 7.22 20.27
CA GLY A 66 26.34 7.79 19.54
C GLY A 66 26.02 8.20 18.11
N LEU A 67 24.79 7.97 17.64
CA LEU A 67 24.40 8.24 16.26
C LEU A 67 24.33 9.74 15.96
N ALA A 68 24.90 10.16 14.83
CA ALA A 68 24.78 11.54 14.36
C ALA A 68 23.31 11.91 14.08
N ALA A 69 22.93 13.17 14.32
CA ALA A 69 21.54 13.62 14.18
C ALA A 69 20.96 13.40 12.77
N ASP A 70 21.76 13.64 11.73
CA ASP A 70 21.34 13.46 10.34
C ASP A 70 21.12 11.97 10.00
N GLU A 71 22.00 11.09 10.46
CA GLU A 71 21.85 9.65 10.27
C GLU A 71 20.64 9.13 11.04
N ARG A 72 20.42 9.65 12.25
CA ARG A 72 19.29 9.27 13.08
C ARG A 72 17.96 9.61 12.41
N ALA A 73 17.84 10.83 11.86
CA ALA A 73 16.65 11.23 11.13
C ALA A 73 16.37 10.31 9.91
N GLU A 74 17.42 9.81 9.25
CA GLU A 74 17.27 8.85 8.15
C GLU A 74 16.80 7.47 8.62
N PHE A 75 17.31 6.97 9.75
CA PHE A 75 16.82 5.72 10.34
C PHE A 75 15.39 5.84 10.90
N GLU A 76 15.03 7.00 11.44
CA GLU A 76 13.65 7.29 11.89
C GLU A 76 12.67 7.27 10.70
N ARG A 77 13.07 7.79 9.54
CA ARG A 77 12.27 7.66 8.29
C ARG A 77 12.09 6.20 7.87
N LEU A 78 13.18 5.43 7.89
CA LEU A 78 13.13 3.99 7.56
C LEU A 78 12.26 3.23 8.56
N TRP A 79 12.29 3.60 9.84
CA TRP A 79 11.44 3.03 10.88
C TRP A 79 9.96 3.28 10.63
N VAL A 80 9.58 4.51 10.26
CA VAL A 80 8.19 4.82 9.96
C VAL A 80 7.72 4.08 8.69
N ALA A 81 8.54 4.04 7.65
CA ALA A 81 8.22 3.25 6.45
C ALA A 81 8.10 1.75 6.76
N PHE A 82 8.97 1.22 7.62
CA PHE A 82 8.90 -0.15 8.13
C PHE A 82 7.61 -0.41 8.91
N SER A 83 7.22 0.47 9.83
CA SER A 83 5.97 0.34 10.59
C SER A 83 4.75 0.25 9.66
N GLY A 84 4.69 1.09 8.62
CA GLY A 84 3.62 1.04 7.63
C GLY A 84 3.59 -0.26 6.81
N CYS A 85 4.75 -0.85 6.51
CA CYS A 85 4.82 -2.15 5.85
C CYS A 85 4.24 -3.27 6.73
N LEU A 86 4.49 -3.21 8.05
CA LEU A 86 3.94 -4.18 8.99
C LEU A 86 2.43 -4.06 9.14
N ASP A 87 1.91 -2.84 9.25
CA ASP A 87 0.46 -2.63 9.34
C ASP A 87 -0.27 -3.18 8.10
N LEU A 88 0.30 -2.96 6.90
CA LEU A 88 -0.23 -3.48 5.65
C LEU A 88 -0.17 -5.02 5.61
N LEU A 89 0.97 -5.60 6.00
CA LEU A 89 1.14 -7.05 6.06
C LEU A 89 0.11 -7.68 7.02
N GLU A 90 -0.05 -7.12 8.21
CA GLU A 90 -1.00 -7.60 9.21
C GLU A 90 -2.46 -7.51 8.70
N ALA A 91 -2.82 -6.39 8.06
CA ALA A 91 -4.14 -6.20 7.47
C ALA A 91 -4.42 -7.22 6.34
N ASP A 92 -3.44 -7.46 5.47
CA ASP A 92 -3.57 -8.45 4.41
C ASP A 92 -3.61 -9.88 4.95
N MET A 93 -2.87 -10.18 6.03
CA MET A 93 -2.91 -11.50 6.70
C MET A 93 -4.27 -11.77 7.35
N ARG A 94 -4.87 -10.76 8.00
CA ARG A 94 -6.25 -10.86 8.53
C ARG A 94 -7.25 -11.09 7.40
N ARG A 95 -7.14 -10.33 6.31
CA ARG A 95 -7.99 -10.52 5.13
C ARG A 95 -7.83 -11.92 4.55
N ALA A 96 -6.61 -12.43 4.43
CA ALA A 96 -6.34 -13.78 3.95
C ALA A 96 -7.00 -14.86 4.84
N LEU A 97 -7.00 -14.65 6.16
CA LEU A 97 -7.64 -15.55 7.12
C LEU A 97 -9.16 -15.57 6.95
N GLU A 98 -9.78 -14.39 6.88
CA GLU A 98 -11.23 -14.24 6.65
C GLU A 98 -11.66 -14.89 5.32
N LEU A 99 -10.92 -14.62 4.24
CA LEU A 99 -11.19 -15.22 2.93
C LEU A 99 -10.90 -16.72 2.91
N GLY A 100 -9.90 -17.20 3.64
CA GLY A 100 -9.65 -18.63 3.79
C GLY A 100 -10.77 -19.37 4.50
N ALA A 101 -11.31 -18.80 5.57
CA ALA A 101 -12.44 -19.36 6.28
C ALA A 101 -13.75 -19.31 5.46
N ALA A 102 -14.00 -18.20 4.75
CA ALA A 102 -15.18 -18.03 3.91
C ALA A 102 -15.12 -18.89 2.63
N PHE A 103 -13.91 -19.16 2.12
CA PHE A 103 -13.71 -19.91 0.88
C PHE A 103 -12.86 -21.17 1.04
N PRO A 104 -13.39 -22.24 1.68
CA PRO A 104 -12.65 -23.50 1.82
C PRO A 104 -12.51 -24.23 0.48
N LEU A 105 -11.30 -24.76 0.20
CA LEU A 105 -11.00 -25.52 -1.01
C LEU A 105 -11.56 -26.95 -0.97
N HIS A 106 -11.46 -27.62 0.19
CA HIS A 106 -11.73 -29.05 0.34
C HIS A 106 -13.08 -29.40 0.97
N ALA A 107 -13.88 -28.40 1.34
CA ALA A 107 -15.24 -28.63 1.80
C ALA A 107 -16.17 -28.95 0.61
N PRO A 108 -17.07 -29.94 0.69
CA PRO A 108 -18.00 -30.27 -0.38
C PRO A 108 -18.94 -29.08 -0.61
N ARG A 109 -18.61 -28.26 -1.60
CA ARG A 109 -19.38 -27.06 -1.91
C ARG A 109 -20.61 -27.43 -2.71
N ARG A 110 -21.79 -27.12 -2.15
CA ARG A 110 -22.91 -26.72 -2.99
C ARG A 110 -22.43 -25.48 -3.76
N PRO A 111 -22.57 -25.41 -5.10
CA PRO A 111 -22.11 -24.25 -5.87
C PRO A 111 -22.72 -22.98 -5.27
N LEU A 112 -21.86 -22.05 -4.85
CA LEU A 112 -22.25 -20.77 -4.22
C LEU A 112 -23.02 -19.89 -5.20
N VAL A 113 -22.73 -20.02 -6.48
CA VAL A 113 -23.49 -19.40 -7.57
C VAL A 113 -24.34 -20.47 -8.25
N ARG A 114 -25.63 -20.48 -7.94
CA ARG A 114 -26.62 -21.23 -8.74
C ARG A 114 -26.99 -20.38 -9.94
N THR A 115 -26.25 -20.50 -11.04
CA THR A 115 -26.53 -19.78 -12.30
C THR A 115 -27.83 -20.22 -12.99
N GLY A 116 -28.65 -21.08 -12.36
CA GLY A 116 -29.86 -21.66 -12.97
C GLY A 116 -29.59 -22.65 -14.10
N VAL A 117 -28.36 -22.71 -14.62
CA VAL A 117 -27.92 -23.66 -15.64
C VAL A 117 -27.52 -24.96 -14.95
N ALA A 118 -28.49 -25.86 -14.76
CA ALA A 118 -28.21 -27.26 -14.49
C ALA A 118 -27.74 -27.92 -15.80
N GLY A 119 -26.50 -27.62 -16.21
CA GLY A 119 -25.90 -28.21 -17.39
C GLY A 119 -25.61 -29.68 -17.14
N ALA A 120 -26.27 -30.59 -17.87
CA ALA A 120 -25.92 -32.01 -17.97
C ALA A 120 -24.49 -32.25 -18.51
N SER A 121 -23.71 -31.20 -18.78
CA SER A 121 -22.32 -31.21 -19.25
C SER A 121 -21.31 -31.70 -18.20
N SER A 122 -21.64 -31.70 -16.91
CA SER A 122 -20.76 -32.27 -15.87
C SER A 122 -20.48 -33.76 -16.10
N GLY A 123 -21.47 -34.53 -16.55
CA GLY A 123 -21.30 -35.95 -16.89
C GLY A 123 -20.57 -36.21 -18.21
N VAL A 124 -20.45 -35.21 -19.07
CA VAL A 124 -19.73 -35.27 -20.36
C VAL A 124 -18.27 -34.83 -20.17
N ALA A 125 -18.02 -33.77 -19.40
CA ALA A 125 -16.68 -33.34 -19.02
C ALA A 125 -15.97 -34.38 -18.13
N ALA A 126 -16.67 -34.97 -17.17
CA ALA A 126 -16.12 -36.04 -16.32
C ALA A 126 -15.71 -37.28 -17.13
N ARG A 127 -16.48 -37.64 -18.17
CA ARG A 127 -16.12 -38.75 -19.08
C ARG A 127 -14.98 -38.40 -20.04
N ALA A 128 -14.90 -37.17 -20.52
CA ALA A 128 -13.79 -36.71 -21.37
C ALA A 128 -12.46 -36.58 -20.59
N LEU A 129 -12.52 -36.23 -19.30
CA LEU A 129 -11.36 -36.12 -18.42
C LEU A 129 -10.99 -37.45 -17.72
N SER A 130 -11.76 -38.53 -17.93
CA SER A 130 -11.54 -39.84 -17.30
C SER A 130 -10.35 -40.64 -17.87
N THR A 131 -9.53 -40.04 -18.74
CA THR A 131 -8.27 -40.65 -19.19
C THR A 131 -7.10 -39.76 -18.82
N ARG A 132 -6.30 -40.23 -17.85
CA ARG A 132 -5.20 -39.56 -17.14
C ARG A 132 -5.65 -38.56 -16.08
N SER A 133 -5.96 -39.11 -14.90
CA SER A 133 -5.60 -38.45 -13.65
C SER A 133 -4.11 -38.10 -13.71
N LEU A 134 -3.80 -36.86 -14.09
CA LEU A 134 -2.53 -36.26 -13.74
C LEU A 134 -2.49 -36.28 -12.22
N ARG A 135 -1.74 -37.25 -11.68
CA ARG A 135 -1.20 -37.16 -10.32
C ARG A 135 -0.34 -35.88 -10.34
N LEU A 136 -0.99 -34.75 -10.07
CA LEU A 136 -0.29 -33.58 -9.59
C LEU A 136 0.15 -33.98 -8.19
N GLU A 137 1.45 -34.22 -8.05
CA GLU A 137 2.11 -34.56 -6.80
C GLU A 137 1.50 -33.73 -5.66
N ALA A 138 0.83 -34.43 -4.74
CA ALA A 138 0.16 -33.82 -3.59
C ALA A 138 1.22 -33.44 -2.56
N GLU A 139 1.90 -32.32 -2.80
CA GLU A 139 2.45 -31.50 -1.73
C GLU A 139 1.26 -31.02 -0.87
N GLY A 140 1.41 -31.10 0.45
CA GLY A 140 0.34 -31.08 1.47
C GLY A 140 -0.86 -30.18 1.18
N ASP A 141 -2.04 -30.72 1.41
CA ASP A 141 -3.31 -30.05 1.16
C ASP A 141 -3.54 -28.91 2.17
N PHE A 142 -4.02 -27.75 1.70
CA PHE A 142 -4.16 -26.56 2.55
C PHE A 142 -5.41 -26.76 3.38
N ASP A 143 -5.24 -26.80 4.70
CA ASP A 143 -6.26 -27.30 5.60
C ASP A 143 -6.63 -26.30 6.71
N VAL A 144 -7.44 -26.78 7.67
CA VAL A 144 -7.86 -25.99 8.84
C VAL A 144 -6.69 -25.69 9.78
N ALA A 145 -5.66 -26.56 9.84
CA ALA A 145 -4.46 -26.32 10.61
C ALA A 145 -3.62 -25.18 10.04
N ASP A 146 -3.52 -25.05 8.71
CA ASP A 146 -2.84 -23.92 8.05
C ASP A 146 -3.54 -22.58 8.32
N LEU A 147 -4.88 -22.57 8.38
CA LEU A 147 -5.64 -21.39 8.80
C LEU A 147 -5.40 -21.03 10.27
N ARG A 148 -5.32 -22.02 11.15
CA ARG A 148 -4.96 -21.80 12.57
C ARG A 148 -3.54 -21.32 12.74
N GLU A 149 -2.62 -21.75 11.88
CA GLU A 149 -1.26 -21.24 11.84
C GLU A 149 -1.25 -19.77 11.42
N LEU A 150 -1.95 -19.42 10.34
CA LEU A 150 -2.13 -18.03 9.91
C LEU A 150 -2.68 -17.15 11.04
N GLU A 151 -3.67 -17.62 11.78
CA GLU A 151 -4.23 -16.88 12.92
C GLU A 151 -3.18 -16.60 14.01
N ARG A 152 -2.35 -17.59 14.37
CA ARG A 152 -1.24 -17.38 15.33
C ARG A 152 -0.22 -16.38 14.81
N GLU A 153 0.13 -16.48 13.53
CA GLU A 153 1.07 -15.57 12.89
C GLU A 153 0.55 -14.13 12.83
N VAL A 154 -0.76 -13.92 12.60
CA VAL A 154 -1.38 -12.59 12.68
C VAL A 154 -1.16 -11.98 14.06
N LEU A 155 -1.39 -12.76 15.12
CA LEU A 155 -1.16 -12.31 16.50
C LEU A 155 0.32 -11.98 16.73
N GLN A 156 1.24 -12.80 16.21
CA GLN A 156 2.68 -12.56 16.33
C GLN A 156 3.12 -11.26 15.66
N VAL A 157 2.58 -10.93 14.48
CA VAL A 157 2.87 -9.66 13.80
C VAL A 157 2.29 -8.49 14.60
N GLY A 158 1.07 -8.63 15.15
CA GLY A 158 0.48 -7.62 16.04
C GLY A 158 1.33 -7.36 17.28
N GLU A 159 1.76 -8.42 17.98
CA GLU A 159 2.67 -8.30 19.13
C GLU A 159 4.01 -7.65 18.75
N MET A 160 4.52 -7.92 17.55
CA MET A 160 5.74 -7.28 17.05
C MET A 160 5.54 -5.77 16.85
N ILE A 161 4.39 -5.35 16.31
CA ILE A 161 4.04 -3.92 16.15
C ILE A 161 3.99 -3.23 17.52
N ASP A 162 3.27 -3.80 18.48
CA ASP A 162 3.16 -3.25 19.83
C ASP A 162 4.53 -3.13 20.51
N ASN A 163 5.35 -4.18 20.39
CA ASN A 163 6.68 -4.22 20.96
C ASN A 163 7.61 -3.18 20.33
N MET A 164 7.49 -2.96 19.02
CA MET A 164 8.23 -1.91 18.32
C MET A 164 7.87 -0.53 18.84
N GLU A 165 6.59 -0.24 19.01
CA GLU A 165 6.10 1.04 19.53
C GLU A 165 6.60 1.31 20.96
N MET A 166 6.72 0.27 21.78
CA MET A 166 7.30 0.37 23.13
C MET A 166 8.84 0.54 23.14
N LYS A 167 9.55 -0.05 22.17
CA LYS A 167 11.03 -0.10 22.18
C LYS A 167 11.70 1.15 21.62
N VAL A 168 11.04 1.85 20.70
CA VAL A 168 11.58 2.98 19.95
C VAL A 168 10.54 4.11 19.93
N ASN A 169 10.83 5.20 20.66
CA ASN A 169 9.97 6.39 20.74
C ASN A 169 10.12 7.27 19.48
N VAL A 170 9.71 6.76 18.33
CA VAL A 170 9.66 7.52 17.06
C VAL A 170 8.20 7.58 16.64
N PRO A 171 7.48 8.66 16.99
CA PRO A 171 6.08 8.81 16.59
C PRO A 171 5.97 8.87 15.06
N ARG A 172 4.94 8.23 14.51
CA ARG A 172 4.75 8.11 13.05
C ARG A 172 4.66 9.45 12.31
N TRP A 173 4.31 10.54 13.01
CA TRP A 173 4.19 11.90 12.48
C TRP A 173 5.49 12.70 12.46
N THR A 174 6.61 12.22 13.01
CA THR A 174 7.85 13.02 13.12
C THR A 174 8.70 13.04 11.85
N VAL A 175 8.27 12.33 10.79
CA VAL A 175 9.00 12.26 9.54
C VAL A 175 8.97 13.62 8.83
N GLN A 176 10.10 14.33 8.89
CA GLN A 176 10.33 15.50 8.05
C GLN A 176 10.42 15.06 6.59
N ALA A 177 9.90 15.86 5.65
CA ALA A 177 10.08 15.58 4.23
C ALA A 177 11.56 15.70 3.83
N ARG A 178 11.98 14.94 2.81
CA ARG A 178 13.36 14.97 2.29
C ARG A 178 13.54 16.09 1.28
N GLN A 179 12.44 16.47 0.64
CA GLN A 179 12.36 17.51 -0.37
C GLN A 179 11.25 18.49 0.02
N ALA A 180 11.38 19.73 -0.44
CA ALA A 180 10.31 20.70 -0.32
C ALA A 180 9.08 20.24 -1.12
N ALA A 181 7.89 20.57 -0.65
CA ALA A 181 6.65 20.23 -1.36
C ALA A 181 6.72 20.72 -2.82
N GLY A 182 6.49 19.82 -3.79
CA GLY A 182 6.54 20.13 -5.22
C GLY A 182 7.91 20.00 -5.89
N ALA A 183 8.96 19.59 -5.17
CA ALA A 183 10.29 19.33 -5.76
C ALA A 183 10.28 18.14 -6.75
N GLU A 184 9.39 17.17 -6.53
CA GLU A 184 9.15 16.06 -7.45
C GLU A 184 8.65 16.50 -8.84
N LEU A 185 7.95 17.65 -8.93
CA LEU A 185 7.46 18.20 -10.21
C LEU A 185 8.58 18.84 -11.05
N LEU A 186 9.64 19.30 -10.38
CA LEU A 186 10.81 19.89 -11.05
C LEU A 186 11.79 18.82 -11.54
N SER A 187 11.77 17.65 -10.92
CA SER A 187 12.70 16.55 -11.20
C SER A 187 12.34 15.75 -12.47
N THR A 188 11.08 15.82 -12.92
CA THR A 188 10.58 15.11 -14.11
C THR A 188 10.94 15.75 -15.45
N VAL A 189 11.64 16.89 -15.46
CA VAL A 189 11.99 17.62 -16.70
C VAL A 189 13.25 17.07 -17.40
N SER A 190 14.01 16.14 -16.80
CA SER A 190 15.33 15.72 -17.32
C SER A 190 15.47 14.26 -17.80
N ALA A 191 14.40 13.54 -18.12
CA ALA A 191 14.53 12.24 -18.79
C ALA A 191 13.48 12.07 -19.89
N GLY A 192 13.97 11.93 -21.14
CA GLY A 192 13.17 11.80 -22.36
C GLY A 192 12.37 10.49 -22.49
N PRO A 193 11.81 10.22 -23.67
CA PRO A 193 10.38 10.33 -23.89
C PRO A 193 9.70 8.96 -23.95
N SER A 194 8.60 8.79 -23.23
CA SER A 194 7.53 7.81 -23.54
C SER A 194 6.29 8.12 -22.71
N SER A 195 5.44 8.98 -23.28
CA SER A 195 4.00 9.22 -23.03
C SER A 195 3.73 10.71 -23.11
N VAL A 196 3.53 11.18 -24.34
CA VAL A 196 3.00 12.51 -24.64
C VAL A 196 1.54 12.58 -24.14
N VAL A 197 1.34 12.96 -22.89
CA VAL A 197 0.21 13.83 -22.56
C VAL A 197 0.72 15.23 -22.80
N SER A 198 0.40 15.79 -23.97
CA SER A 198 0.58 17.21 -24.23
C SER A 198 -0.24 18.00 -23.22
N VAL A 199 0.38 18.35 -22.09
CA VAL A 199 -0.05 19.49 -21.30
C VAL A 199 0.42 20.71 -22.06
N GLU A 200 -0.50 21.28 -22.84
CA GLU A 200 -0.36 22.60 -23.41
C GLU A 200 -0.05 23.56 -22.26
N GLU A 201 1.14 24.17 -22.28
CA GLU A 201 1.44 25.34 -21.46
C GLU A 201 0.41 26.43 -21.78
N ARG A 202 -0.63 26.53 -20.95
CA ARG A 202 -1.41 27.75 -20.83
C ARG A 202 -0.83 28.55 -19.69
N GLY A 203 -0.05 29.57 -20.08
CA GLY A 203 0.43 30.62 -19.20
C GLY A 203 -0.66 31.09 -18.23
N GLY A 204 -0.24 31.36 -16.99
CA GLY A 204 -1.06 31.65 -15.82
C GLY A 204 -2.35 32.39 -16.14
N GLY A 205 -3.44 31.63 -16.28
CA GLY A 205 -4.78 32.16 -16.40
C GLY A 205 -5.20 32.71 -15.05
N CYS A 206 -5.29 34.04 -14.95
CA CYS A 206 -5.94 34.70 -13.84
C CYS A 206 -7.39 34.18 -13.78
N ASP A 207 -7.80 33.62 -12.64
CA ASP A 207 -9.17 33.14 -12.45
C ASP A 207 -10.15 34.23 -12.92
N PRO A 208 -11.01 33.99 -13.93
CA PRO A 208 -11.86 35.04 -14.49
C PRO A 208 -12.80 35.65 -13.42
N ARG A 209 -13.11 34.88 -12.38
CA ARG A 209 -13.85 35.35 -11.20
C ARG A 209 -13.06 36.35 -10.34
N LYS A 210 -11.75 36.14 -10.16
CA LYS A 210 -10.87 37.08 -9.43
C LYS A 210 -10.59 38.32 -10.26
N ALA A 211 -10.43 38.18 -11.57
CA ALA A 211 -10.28 39.32 -12.48
C ALA A 211 -11.54 40.21 -12.50
N LEU A 212 -12.73 39.61 -12.60
CA LEU A 212 -14.00 40.34 -12.51
C LEU A 212 -14.18 41.03 -11.16
N ALA A 213 -13.82 40.38 -10.06
CA ALA A 213 -13.87 40.99 -8.73
C ALA A 213 -12.94 42.22 -8.65
N ALA A 214 -11.70 42.11 -9.11
CA ALA A 214 -10.74 43.22 -9.10
C ALA A 214 -11.24 44.42 -9.94
N ILE A 215 -11.85 44.16 -11.10
CA ILE A 215 -12.43 45.21 -11.95
C ILE A 215 -13.60 45.90 -11.25
N LEU A 216 -14.51 45.14 -10.62
CA LEU A 216 -15.65 45.71 -9.91
C LEU A 216 -15.22 46.55 -8.72
N PHE A 217 -14.31 46.04 -7.88
CA PHE A 217 -13.80 46.79 -6.73
C PHE A 217 -13.03 48.04 -7.16
N GLY A 218 -12.23 47.95 -8.23
CA GLY A 218 -11.52 49.10 -8.79
C GLY A 218 -12.46 50.19 -9.32
N ALA A 219 -13.53 49.80 -10.03
CA ALA A 219 -14.54 50.73 -10.53
C ALA A 219 -15.27 51.46 -9.40
N VAL A 220 -15.64 50.75 -8.33
CA VAL A 220 -16.29 51.34 -7.14
C VAL A 220 -15.36 52.34 -6.44
N LEU A 221 -14.07 52.00 -6.29
CA LEU A 221 -13.07 52.89 -5.71
C LEU A 221 -12.90 54.18 -6.53
N LEU A 222 -12.82 54.08 -7.86
CA LEU A 222 -12.72 55.23 -8.73
C LEU A 222 -13.96 56.13 -8.66
N ALA A 223 -15.16 55.53 -8.62
CA ALA A 223 -16.39 56.28 -8.45
C ALA A 223 -16.43 57.03 -7.09
N ALA A 224 -15.99 56.38 -6.01
CA ALA A 224 -15.90 57.01 -4.69
C ALA A 224 -14.92 58.19 -4.67
N VAL A 225 -13.76 58.04 -5.30
CA VAL A 225 -12.76 59.13 -5.42
C VAL A 225 -13.31 60.29 -6.25
N ALA A 226 -13.98 60.00 -7.38
CA ALA A 226 -14.58 61.04 -8.21
C ALA A 226 -15.67 61.81 -7.44
N LEU A 227 -16.54 61.10 -6.71
CA LEU A 227 -17.56 61.73 -5.86
C LEU A 227 -16.93 62.59 -4.76
N ALA A 228 -15.87 62.12 -4.11
CA ALA A 228 -15.16 62.89 -3.08
C ALA A 228 -14.53 64.18 -3.65
N VAL A 229 -13.95 64.12 -4.85
CA VAL A 229 -13.40 65.30 -5.54
C VAL A 229 -14.50 66.26 -5.96
N CYS A 230 -15.64 65.76 -6.46
CA CYS A 230 -16.78 66.60 -6.80
C CYS A 230 -17.35 67.31 -5.57
N VAL A 231 -17.49 66.63 -4.44
CA VAL A 231 -17.96 67.23 -3.17
C VAL A 231 -16.96 68.29 -2.67
N ALA A 232 -15.66 68.03 -2.75
CA ALA A 232 -14.63 68.99 -2.35
C ALA A 232 -14.50 70.21 -3.28
N LYS A 233 -15.01 70.12 -4.51
CA LYS A 233 -15.01 71.22 -5.50
C LYS A 233 -16.32 72.00 -5.55
N LEU A 234 -17.40 71.44 -5.00
CA LEU A 234 -18.74 72.04 -4.91
C LEU A 234 -19.07 72.60 -3.51
N SER A 235 -18.21 72.34 -2.51
CA SER A 235 -18.21 73.00 -1.20
C SER A 235 -17.24 74.16 -1.15
#